data_AF-A0A2J8RXM4-F1
#
_entry.id   AF-A0A2J8RXM4-F1
#
_cell.length_a   1.000
_cell.length_b   1.000
_cell.length_c   1.000
_cell.angle_alpha   90.00
_cell.angle_beta   90.00
_cell.angle_gamma   90.00
#
_symmetry.space_group_name_H-M   'P 1'
#
loop_
_entity.id
_entity.type
_entity.pdbx_description
1 polymer ?
#
loop_
_entity_poly.entity_id
_entity_poly.type
_entity_poly.pdbx_seq_one_letter_code
_entity_poly.pdbx_strand_id
1 'polypeptide(L)'
;MGRPTQWLSLLLLLLLPGPLPVAGMEAAAFPHLGESSQPPPRACPPRCSCPRVDTVDCDGLDLRVFPDNITRAAQHLSLQNNQLQELPYNELSRLSGLRTLNLHNNLISSEEQSHLQGAPRSP
;
A
#
# COMPACT_ATOMS: atom_id res chain seq x y z
N MET A 1 -78.67 -0.98 3.68
CA MET A 1 -78.70 -2.40 3.27
C MET A 1 -77.57 -2.62 2.26
N GLY A 2 -76.37 -3.05 2.67
CA GLY A 2 -76.03 -4.46 2.86
C GLY A 2 -75.37 -5.02 1.58
N ARG A 3 -74.03 -4.98 1.48
CA ARG A 3 -73.28 -5.73 0.46
C ARG A 3 -72.14 -6.50 1.15
N PRO A 4 -72.30 -7.80 1.41
CA PRO A 4 -71.23 -8.66 1.86
C PRO A 4 -70.55 -9.29 0.63
N THR A 5 -69.48 -8.67 0.12
CA THR A 5 -68.71 -9.25 -1.01
C THR A 5 -67.21 -9.29 -0.77
N GLN A 6 -66.74 -9.00 0.44
CA GLN A 6 -65.30 -9.03 0.74
C GLN A 6 -64.78 -10.39 1.21
N TRP A 7 -65.65 -11.39 1.36
CA TRP A 7 -65.28 -12.69 1.92
C TRP A 7 -64.94 -13.75 0.85
N LEU A 8 -65.15 -13.48 -0.45
CA LEU A 8 -64.81 -14.41 -1.53
C LEU A 8 -63.48 -14.12 -2.24
N SER A 9 -62.82 -12.98 -1.97
CA SER A 9 -61.56 -12.62 -2.64
C SER A 9 -60.30 -13.13 -1.92
N LEU A 10 -60.39 -13.67 -0.71
CA LEU A 10 -59.22 -14.17 0.02
C LEU A 10 -58.93 -15.66 -0.17
N LEU A 11 -59.80 -16.42 -0.85
CA LEU A 11 -59.67 -17.88 -0.96
C LEU A 11 -58.90 -18.38 -2.19
N LEU A 12 -58.37 -17.50 -3.04
CA LEU A 12 -57.67 -17.87 -4.30
C LEU A 12 -56.15 -17.66 -4.25
N LEU A 13 -55.52 -17.66 -3.07
CA LEU A 13 -54.07 -17.49 -2.90
C LEU A 13 -53.33 -18.76 -2.42
N LEU A 14 -54.03 -19.90 -2.28
CA LEU A 14 -53.45 -21.14 -1.74
C LEU A 14 -53.16 -22.23 -2.78
N LEU A 15 -53.26 -21.94 -4.09
CA LEU A 15 -53.08 -22.92 -5.17
C LEU A 15 -51.88 -22.64 -6.09
N LEU A 16 -50.89 -21.84 -5.65
CA LEU A 16 -49.61 -21.73 -6.35
C LEU A 16 -48.53 -22.53 -5.61
N PRO A 17 -48.11 -23.69 -6.13
CA PRO A 17 -46.91 -24.37 -5.67
C PRO A 17 -45.65 -23.70 -6.24
N GLY A 18 -44.70 -23.38 -5.35
CA GLY A 18 -43.28 -23.19 -5.67
C GLY A 18 -42.77 -21.75 -5.57
N PRO A 19 -41.74 -21.50 -4.75
CA PRO A 19 -40.39 -21.76 -5.24
C PRO A 19 -39.70 -22.89 -4.48
N LEU A 20 -39.07 -23.78 -5.22
CA LEU A 20 -38.16 -24.80 -4.69
C LEU A 20 -37.01 -24.11 -3.94
N PRO A 21 -36.51 -24.68 -2.83
CA PRO A 21 -35.24 -24.28 -2.27
C PRO A 21 -34.16 -24.58 -3.32
N VAL A 22 -33.40 -23.54 -3.70
CA VAL A 22 -32.24 -23.67 -4.57
C VAL A 22 -31.28 -24.69 -3.94
N ALA A 23 -31.16 -25.85 -4.58
CA ALA A 23 -30.08 -26.77 -4.31
C ALA A 23 -28.78 -26.04 -4.68
N GLY A 24 -27.92 -25.85 -3.68
CA GLY A 24 -26.54 -25.47 -3.89
C GLY A 24 -25.86 -26.51 -4.76
N MET A 25 -25.70 -26.20 -6.04
CA MET A 25 -24.66 -26.78 -6.85
C MET A 25 -23.48 -25.80 -6.84
N GLU A 26 -22.43 -26.25 -6.17
CA GLU A 26 -21.05 -25.75 -6.24
C GLU A 26 -20.67 -25.45 -7.69
N ALA A 27 -20.80 -24.19 -8.09
CA ALA A 27 -19.94 -23.63 -9.11
C ALA A 27 -18.78 -23.01 -8.34
N ALA A 28 -17.62 -23.65 -8.41
CA ALA A 28 -16.34 -23.11 -8.02
C ALA A 28 -16.09 -21.80 -8.80
N ALA A 29 -16.69 -20.72 -8.33
CA ALA A 29 -16.39 -19.37 -8.73
C ALA A 29 -15.30 -18.88 -7.79
N PHE A 30 -14.08 -18.92 -8.29
CA PHE A 30 -12.90 -18.21 -7.80
C PHE A 30 -13.32 -16.95 -7.02
N PRO A 31 -12.81 -16.72 -5.80
CA PRO A 31 -13.02 -15.45 -5.14
C PRO A 31 -12.30 -14.37 -5.97
N HIS A 32 -13.03 -13.69 -6.85
CA HIS A 32 -12.54 -12.48 -7.47
C HIS A 32 -12.49 -11.43 -6.37
N LEU A 33 -11.25 -11.12 -5.98
CA LEU A 33 -10.81 -10.05 -5.11
C LEU A 33 -11.59 -8.76 -5.39
N GLY A 34 -12.69 -8.58 -4.67
CA GLY A 34 -13.35 -7.28 -4.48
C GLY A 34 -12.68 -6.57 -3.32
N GLU A 35 -11.36 -6.40 -3.39
CA GLU A 35 -10.65 -5.54 -2.45
C GLU A 35 -11.04 -4.11 -2.82
N SER A 36 -11.81 -3.50 -1.91
CA SER A 36 -12.24 -2.10 -1.96
C SER A 36 -11.14 -1.23 -2.53
N SER A 37 -11.33 -0.77 -3.77
CA SER A 37 -10.36 0.02 -4.53
C SER A 37 -10.27 1.47 -4.04
N GLN A 38 -10.44 1.69 -2.74
CA GLN A 38 -9.99 2.90 -2.08
C GLN A 38 -8.53 2.64 -1.71
N PRO A 39 -7.53 3.13 -2.47
CA PRO A 39 -6.15 3.05 -2.02
C PRO A 39 -6.08 3.68 -0.62
N PRO A 40 -5.42 3.03 0.35
CA PRO A 40 -5.21 3.64 1.66
C PRO A 40 -4.63 5.04 1.43
N PRO A 41 -5.02 6.05 2.24
CA PRO A 41 -4.60 7.43 2.08
C PRO A 41 -3.10 7.46 1.79
N ARG A 42 -2.79 7.88 0.55
CA ARG A 42 -1.53 7.65 -0.19
C ARG A 42 -0.33 7.31 0.70
N ALA A 43 -0.11 6.02 0.94
CA ALA A 43 1.06 5.51 1.67
C ALA A 43 2.35 5.54 0.83
N CYS A 44 2.24 5.88 -0.46
CA CYS A 44 3.33 5.88 -1.43
C CYS A 44 3.58 7.29 -2.00
N PRO A 45 4.84 7.79 -1.97
CA PRO A 45 5.20 9.08 -2.56
C PRO A 45 4.91 9.16 -4.08
N PRO A 46 4.58 10.34 -4.63
CA PRO A 46 4.11 10.51 -6.02
C PRO A 46 5.13 10.22 -7.14
N ARG A 47 6.34 9.82 -6.78
CA ARG A 47 7.42 9.44 -7.71
C ARG A 47 7.99 8.05 -7.42
N CYS A 48 7.63 7.46 -6.28
CA CYS A 48 8.16 6.17 -5.87
C CYS A 48 7.17 5.06 -6.22
N SER A 49 7.70 3.85 -6.32
CA SER A 49 6.93 2.62 -6.46
C SER A 49 6.83 1.94 -5.09
N CYS A 50 5.66 1.43 -4.73
CA CYS A 50 5.47 0.71 -3.47
C CYS A 50 4.93 -0.69 -3.79
N PRO A 51 5.80 -1.67 -4.05
CA PRO A 51 5.37 -3.04 -4.38
C PRO A 51 4.67 -3.73 -3.21
N ARG A 52 4.90 -3.23 -1.99
CA ARG A 52 4.26 -3.67 -0.74
C ARG A 52 3.98 -2.46 0.14
N VAL A 53 3.11 -2.61 1.13
CA VAL A 53 2.75 -1.53 2.07
C VAL A 53 3.93 -1.05 2.91
N ASP A 54 4.92 -1.92 3.13
CA ASP A 54 6.12 -1.70 3.94
C ASP A 54 7.36 -1.40 3.09
N THR A 55 7.25 -1.42 1.77
CA THR A 55 8.37 -1.26 0.84
C THR A 55 8.16 -0.02 -0.01
N VAL A 56 9.12 0.90 0.03
CA VAL A 56 9.12 2.12 -0.79
C VAL A 56 10.38 2.14 -1.65
N ASP A 57 10.19 2.17 -2.96
CA ASP A 57 11.24 2.15 -3.96
C ASP A 57 11.28 3.48 -4.73
N CYS A 58 12.32 4.25 -4.49
CA CYS A 58 12.58 5.57 -5.05
C CYS A 58 13.89 5.58 -5.86
N ASP A 59 14.21 4.46 -6.51
CA ASP A 59 15.35 4.29 -7.42
C ASP A 59 15.39 5.31 -8.56
N GLY A 60 16.57 5.88 -8.84
CA GLY A 60 16.82 6.56 -10.12
C GLY A 60 15.96 7.80 -10.37
N LEU A 61 15.56 8.50 -9.30
CA LEU A 61 14.66 9.66 -9.35
C LEU A 61 15.40 11.01 -9.32
N ASP A 62 16.73 10.99 -9.45
CA ASP A 62 17.61 12.16 -9.33
C ASP A 62 17.37 12.97 -8.04
N LEU A 63 17.03 12.29 -6.94
CA LEU A 63 16.75 12.93 -5.65
C LEU A 63 18.02 13.54 -5.09
N ARG A 64 18.00 14.85 -4.85
CA ARG A 64 19.09 15.59 -4.17
C ARG A 64 18.88 15.69 -2.66
N VAL A 65 17.63 15.53 -2.23
CA VAL A 65 17.18 15.64 -0.85
C VAL A 65 16.37 14.40 -0.52
N PHE A 66 16.43 13.96 0.74
CA PHE A 66 15.65 12.84 1.23
C PHE A 66 14.15 13.08 0.99
N PRO A 67 13.39 12.10 0.45
CA PRO A 67 11.99 12.29 0.13
C PRO A 67 11.12 12.45 1.37
N ASP A 68 10.32 13.50 1.38
CA ASP A 68 9.27 13.70 2.38
C ASP A 68 8.09 12.76 2.14
N ASN A 69 7.29 12.52 3.19
CA ASN A 69 6.07 11.69 3.15
C ASN A 69 6.30 10.19 2.99
N ILE A 70 7.42 9.67 3.48
CA ILE A 70 7.61 8.24 3.65
C ILE A 70 6.74 7.76 4.82
N THR A 71 5.97 6.70 4.60
CA THR A 71 5.09 6.13 5.63
C THR A 71 5.93 5.54 6.78
N ARG A 72 5.57 5.83 8.03
CA ARG A 72 6.27 5.31 9.23
C ARG A 72 6.29 3.78 9.34
N ALA A 73 5.37 3.12 8.66
CA ALA A 73 5.30 1.67 8.57
C ALA A 73 6.27 1.07 7.54
N ALA A 74 6.99 1.89 6.77
CA ALA A 74 7.98 1.42 5.83
C ALA A 74 9.11 0.68 6.57
N GLN A 75 9.36 -0.56 6.16
CA GLN A 75 10.47 -1.39 6.64
C GLN A 75 11.63 -1.40 5.65
N HIS A 76 11.34 -1.24 4.35
CA HIS A 76 12.32 -1.26 3.28
C HIS A 76 12.22 0.03 2.47
N LEU A 77 13.31 0.81 2.44
CA LEU A 77 13.41 2.04 1.67
C LEU A 77 14.60 1.96 0.71
N SER A 78 14.31 2.09 -0.58
CA SER A 78 15.30 2.13 -1.64
C SER A 78 15.44 3.54 -2.20
N LEU A 79 16.63 4.13 -2.06
CA LEU A 79 16.99 5.46 -2.54
C LEU A 79 18.25 5.42 -3.40
N GLN A 80 18.60 4.26 -3.95
CA GLN A 80 19.78 4.09 -4.77
C GLN A 80 19.70 4.86 -6.09
N ASN A 81 20.85 5.07 -6.73
CA ASN A 81 20.98 5.79 -8.00
C ASN A 81 20.39 7.21 -7.94
N ASN A 82 20.62 7.90 -6.83
CA ASN A 82 20.18 9.28 -6.63
C ASN A 82 21.40 10.18 -6.34
N GLN A 83 21.14 11.45 -6.00
CA GLN A 83 22.15 12.48 -5.76
C GLN A 83 22.09 12.99 -4.31
N LEU A 84 21.73 12.13 -3.36
CA LEU A 84 21.60 12.49 -1.96
C LEU A 84 22.99 12.79 -1.38
N GLN A 85 23.18 13.99 -0.83
CA GLN A 85 24.42 14.41 -0.16
C GLN A 85 24.36 14.15 1.35
N GLU A 86 23.18 14.34 1.95
CA GLU A 86 22.98 14.19 3.39
C GLU A 86 21.71 13.40 3.69
N LEU A 87 21.70 12.81 4.89
CA LEU A 87 20.53 12.13 5.43
C LEU A 87 19.99 12.91 6.63
N PRO A 88 18.76 13.42 6.58
CA PRO A 88 18.14 14.09 7.71
C PRO A 88 17.83 13.09 8.83
N TYR A 89 18.55 13.21 9.95
CA TYR A 89 18.36 12.36 11.14
C TYR A 89 16.92 12.45 11.68
N ASN A 90 16.29 13.61 11.58
CA ASN A 90 14.89 13.83 11.98
C ASN A 90 13.90 12.99 11.15
N GLU A 91 14.11 12.84 9.84
CA GLU A 91 13.20 12.01 9.03
C GLU A 91 13.50 10.52 9.22
N LEU A 92 14.78 10.13 9.30
CA LEU A 92 15.15 8.75 9.59
C LEU A 92 14.63 8.27 10.95
N SER A 93 14.71 9.11 11.98
CA SER A 93 14.21 8.78 13.32
C SER A 93 12.69 8.62 13.38
N ARG A 94 11.93 9.26 12.47
CA ARG A 94 10.48 9.03 12.33
C ARG A 94 10.18 7.64 11.76
N LEU A 95 11.09 7.08 10.98
CA LEU A 95 10.98 5.75 10.37
C LEU A 95 11.43 4.67 11.37
N SER A 96 10.78 4.61 12.54
CA SER A 96 11.15 3.68 13.61
C SER A 96 11.01 2.19 13.23
N GLY A 97 10.23 1.89 12.18
CA GLY A 97 10.06 0.54 11.64
C GLY A 97 11.07 0.16 10.56
N LEU A 98 11.95 1.07 10.15
CA LEU A 98 12.87 0.86 9.04
C LEU A 98 13.90 -0.22 9.39
N ARG A 99 13.95 -1.27 8.57
CA ARG A 99 14.90 -2.38 8.70
C ARG A 99 16.01 -2.30 7.68
N THR A 100 15.71 -1.77 6.49
CA THR A 100 16.64 -1.70 5.38
C THR A 100 16.54 -0.35 4.71
N LEU A 101 17.68 0.32 4.56
CA LEU A 101 17.85 1.55 3.83
C LEU A 101 18.94 1.35 2.78
N ASN A 102 18.57 1.42 1.50
CA ASN A 102 19.52 1.32 0.40
C ASN A 102 19.85 2.71 -0.15
N LEU A 103 21.11 3.12 -0.05
CA LEU A 103 21.63 4.41 -0.52
C LEU A 103 22.72 4.24 -1.56
N HIS A 104 22.84 3.05 -2.16
CA HIS A 104 23.88 2.78 -3.13
C HIS A 104 23.90 3.81 -4.27
N ASN A 105 25.08 4.17 -4.77
CA ASN A 105 25.22 5.15 -5.85
C ASN A 105 24.55 6.50 -5.52
N ASN A 106 24.84 7.05 -4.34
CA ASN A 106 24.54 8.42 -3.92
C ASN A 106 25.82 9.17 -3.54
N LEU A 107 25.73 10.49 -3.36
CA LEU A 107 26.87 11.34 -2.99
C LEU A 107 27.28 11.15 -1.51
N ILE A 108 26.33 10.84 -0.63
CA ILE A 108 26.60 10.58 0.79
C ILE A 108 27.56 9.40 1.03
N SER A 109 27.55 8.40 0.13
CA SER A 109 28.49 7.27 0.19
C SER A 109 29.91 7.63 -0.25
N SER A 110 30.10 8.75 -0.95
CA SER A 110 31.39 9.20 -1.48
C SER A 110 32.12 10.16 -0.55
N GLU A 111 31.40 10.95 0.24
CA GLU A 111 31.99 11.98 1.10
C GLU A 111 32.68 11.38 2.34
N GLU A 112 32.14 10.28 2.89
CA GLU A 112 32.79 9.55 4.00
C GLU A 112 34.14 8.92 3.58
N GLN A 113 34.31 8.59 2.29
CA GLN A 113 35.54 7.98 1.77
C GLN A 113 36.66 8.99 1.47
N SER A 114 36.31 10.28 1.42
CA SER A 114 37.27 11.36 1.10
C SER A 114 38.05 11.84 2.34
N HIS A 115 37.53 11.60 3.55
CA HIS A 115 38.19 11.99 4.81
C HIS A 115 39.25 11.00 5.34
N LEU A 116 39.32 9.79 4.79
CA LEU A 116 40.26 8.75 5.26
C LEU A 116 41.57 8.68 4.45
N GLN A 117 41.69 9.43 3.37
CA GLN A 117 42.88 9.41 2.49
C GLN A 117 43.93 10.48 2.85
N GLY A 118 43.70 11.25 3.92
CA GLY A 118 44.53 12.39 4.31
C GLY A 118 45.32 12.23 5.62
N ALA A 119 45.40 11.05 6.24
CA ALA A 119 46.23 10.87 7.42
C ALA A 119 47.72 10.84 7.01
N PRO A 120 48.56 11.82 7.39
CA PRO A 120 49.99 11.75 7.12
C PRO A 120 50.56 10.53 7.85
N ARG A 121 51.17 9.61 7.11
CA ARG A 121 52.06 8.59 7.70
C ARG A 121 53.22 9.35 8.33
N SER A 122 53.16 9.53 9.64
CA SER A 122 54.28 10.04 10.43
C SER A 122 55.50 9.12 10.23
N PRO A 123 56.71 9.70 10.15
CA PRO A 123 57.93 9.06 9.66
C PRO A 123 58.41 7.89 10.50
#